data_AF-A0A443R7T5-F1
#
_entry.id   AF-A0A443R7T5-F1
#
_cell.length_a   1.000
_cell.length_b   1.000
_cell.length_c   1.000
_cell.angle_alpha   90.00
_cell.angle_beta   90.00
_cell.angle_gamma   90.00
#
_symmetry.space_group_name_H-M   'P 1'
#
loop_
_entity.id
_entity.type
_entity.pdbx_description
1 polymer ?
#
loop_
_entity_poly.entity_id
_entity_poly.type
_entity_poly.pdbx_seq_one_letter_code
_entity_poly.pdbx_strand_id
1 'polypeptide(L)'
;MNDCGDNSDENPNCNVDECQTGENNCTHVCIDELIGFTCDCPDGFVLNKITNQCEDKNECVTLENACPNMPCINLNGSYECDCRMFQYVTPIYPCKRDQKDKPLLLYITHDDIRLTNISIYASESKSSSILYSNLTSGGVIDYNMKNNYIVWSDTKQKTINVAVMDKEKSITSAE
;
A
#
# COMPACT_ATOMS: atom_id res chain seq x y z
N MET A 1 9.64 24.28 50.73
CA MET A 1 9.43 23.42 51.90
C MET A 1 10.31 22.20 51.67
N ASN A 2 11.32 21.93 52.50
CA ASN A 2 12.25 20.81 52.26
C ASN A 2 11.59 19.49 52.68
N ASP A 3 10.85 18.87 51.76
CA ASP A 3 10.06 17.67 52.03
C ASP A 3 10.94 16.40 52.01
N CYS A 4 12.10 16.45 51.34
CA CYS A 4 13.05 15.33 51.23
C CYS A 4 14.28 15.39 52.17
N GLY A 5 14.43 16.45 52.97
CA GLY A 5 15.50 16.61 53.96
C GLY A 5 16.88 16.99 53.39
N ASP A 6 17.04 16.96 52.06
CA ASP A 6 18.25 17.29 51.32
C ASP A 6 18.05 18.38 50.24
N ASN A 7 16.84 18.97 50.18
CA ASN A 7 16.41 19.93 49.16
C ASN A 7 16.45 19.38 47.72
N SER A 8 16.45 18.07 47.51
CA SER A 8 16.42 17.48 46.16
C SER A 8 15.11 17.77 45.40
N ASP A 9 14.05 18.13 46.11
CA ASP A 9 12.74 18.57 45.63
C ASP A 9 12.66 20.08 45.29
N GLU A 10 13.70 20.84 45.62
CA GLU A 10 13.75 22.30 45.47
C GLU A 10 14.65 22.72 44.31
N ASN A 11 14.36 22.21 43.11
CA ASN A 11 15.12 22.59 41.92
C ASN A 11 14.90 24.09 41.61
N PRO A 12 15.95 24.91 41.40
CA PRO A 12 15.80 26.32 41.01
C PRO A 12 15.04 26.54 39.69
N ASN A 13 14.93 25.51 38.85
CA ASN A 13 14.14 25.50 37.62
C ASN A 13 12.75 24.85 37.81
N CYS A 14 12.29 24.72 39.07
CA CYS A 14 10.96 24.22 39.37
C CYS A 14 9.91 25.29 39.08
N ASN A 15 8.90 24.93 38.28
CA ASN A 15 7.78 25.80 37.92
C ASN A 15 8.22 27.12 37.24
N VAL A 16 9.32 27.07 36.50
CA VAL A 16 9.80 28.12 35.59
C VAL A 16 9.46 27.68 34.19
N ASP A 17 8.70 28.48 33.44
CA ASP A 17 8.36 28.15 32.06
C ASP A 17 9.51 28.55 31.12
N GLU A 18 10.47 27.63 30.88
CA GLU A 18 11.60 27.90 29.99
C GLU A 18 11.18 28.06 28.52
N CYS A 19 9.98 27.57 28.16
CA CYS A 19 9.40 27.78 26.83
C CYS A 19 9.00 29.25 26.61
N GLN A 20 8.56 29.95 27.66
CA GLN A 20 8.26 31.38 27.61
C GLN A 20 9.46 32.28 27.86
N THR A 21 10.46 31.84 28.65
CA THR A 21 11.67 32.65 28.87
C THR A 21 12.58 32.74 27.64
N GLY A 22 12.46 31.77 26.72
CA GLY A 22 13.33 31.66 25.55
C GLY A 22 14.72 31.11 25.89
N GLU A 23 14.93 30.64 27.13
CA GLU A 23 16.14 29.92 27.56
C GLU A 23 16.06 28.42 27.23
N ASN A 24 15.26 28.07 26.22
CA ASN A 24 15.21 26.74 25.63
C ASN A 24 16.03 26.72 24.33
N ASN A 25 16.86 25.70 24.15
CA ASN A 25 17.61 25.48 22.90
C ASN A 25 16.81 24.61 21.91
N CYS A 26 15.48 24.64 21.99
CA CYS A 26 14.61 23.82 21.14
C CYS A 26 14.48 24.44 19.75
N THR A 27 14.53 23.61 18.71
CA THR A 27 14.37 24.09 17.32
C THR A 27 12.92 24.23 16.88
N HIS A 28 12.00 23.44 17.44
CA HIS A 28 10.61 23.39 17.01
C HIS A 28 9.62 23.43 18.17
N VAL A 29 9.46 22.33 18.89
CA VAL A 29 8.50 22.23 19.99
C VAL A 29 9.26 22.24 21.30
N CYS A 30 8.86 23.14 22.20
CA CYS A 30 9.29 23.16 23.59
C CYS A 30 8.11 22.72 24.46
N ILE A 31 8.37 21.81 25.38
CA ILE A 31 7.42 21.29 26.34
C ILE A 31 7.94 21.67 27.72
N ASP A 32 7.19 22.53 28.41
CA ASP A 32 7.46 22.92 29.79
C ASP A 32 7.14 21.73 30.71
N GLU A 33 8.09 21.35 31.55
CA GLU A 33 7.91 20.32 32.57
C GLU A 33 7.91 20.95 33.97
N LEU A 34 7.49 20.20 34.98
CA LEU A 34 7.50 20.71 36.36
C LEU A 34 8.91 21.16 36.79
N ILE A 35 9.94 20.51 36.23
CA ILE A 35 11.34 20.79 36.48
C ILE A 35 12.05 20.83 35.11
N GLY A 36 12.36 22.03 34.63
CA GLY A 36 13.00 22.21 33.32
C GLY A 36 12.06 21.97 32.13
N PHE A 37 12.66 21.74 30.95
CA PHE A 37 11.92 21.57 29.70
C PHE A 37 12.43 20.39 28.89
N THR A 38 11.57 19.88 27.99
CA THR A 38 11.95 18.94 26.94
C THR A 38 11.66 19.51 25.56
N CYS A 39 12.47 19.11 24.56
CA CYS A 39 12.23 19.47 23.17
C CYS A 39 11.58 18.31 22.43
N ASP A 40 10.65 18.63 21.55
CA ASP A 40 9.99 17.67 20.67
C ASP A 40 9.98 18.16 19.22
N CYS A 41 9.66 17.26 18.30
CA CYS A 41 9.63 17.50 16.88
C CYS A 41 8.22 17.36 16.30
N PRO A 42 7.88 18.14 15.26
CA PRO A 42 6.62 17.98 14.57
C PRO A 42 6.51 16.60 13.91
N ASP A 43 5.28 16.19 13.58
CA ASP A 43 5.02 14.94 12.86
C ASP A 43 5.88 14.85 11.58
N GLY A 44 6.47 13.68 11.36
CA GLY A 44 7.39 13.44 10.24
C GLY A 44 8.86 13.79 10.53
N PHE A 45 9.19 14.23 11.75
CA PHE A 45 10.56 14.55 12.15
C PHE A 45 10.98 13.79 13.42
N VAL A 46 12.29 13.64 13.61
CA VAL A 46 12.90 13.00 14.78
C VAL A 46 13.97 13.90 15.37
N LEU A 47 14.05 13.97 16.71
CA LEU A 47 15.02 14.80 17.40
C LEU A 47 16.42 14.15 17.33
N ASN A 48 17.37 14.84 16.70
CA ASN A 48 18.78 14.46 16.74
C ASN A 48 19.38 14.90 18.08
N LYS A 49 19.76 13.92 18.91
CA LYS A 49 20.31 14.14 20.27
C LYS A 49 21.68 14.83 20.30
N ILE A 50 22.40 14.87 19.17
CA ILE A 50 23.73 15.51 19.08
C ILE A 50 23.56 16.99 18.71
N THR A 51 22.70 17.29 17.76
CA THR A 51 22.50 18.65 17.24
C THR A 51 21.37 19.39 17.94
N ASN A 52 20.51 18.70 18.70
CA ASN A 52 19.22 19.17 19.23
C ASN A 52 18.28 19.74 18.14
N GLN A 53 18.43 19.27 16.90
CA GLN A 53 17.61 19.69 15.76
C GLN A 53 16.66 18.58 15.34
N CYS A 54 15.50 18.97 14.83
CA CYS A 54 14.56 18.04 14.22
C CYS A 54 15.02 17.73 12.79
N GLU A 55 15.29 16.45 12.54
CA GLU A 55 15.66 15.93 11.23
C GLU A 55 14.51 15.14 10.64
N ASP A 56 14.38 15.20 9.32
CA ASP A 56 13.36 14.46 8.58
C ASP A 56 13.44 12.96 8.88
N LYS A 57 12.30 12.37 9.24
CA LYS A 57 12.21 10.94 9.50
C LYS A 57 12.02 10.23 8.17
N ASN A 58 13.04 9.52 7.69
CA ASN A 58 12.87 8.75 6.47
C ASN A 58 11.99 7.50 6.68
N GLU A 59 10.68 7.61 6.41
CA GLU A 59 9.76 6.49 6.60
C GLU A 59 10.03 5.32 5.65
N CYS A 60 10.59 5.60 4.46
CA CYS A 60 10.95 4.55 3.50
C CYS A 60 12.04 3.59 4.00
N VAL A 61 12.84 4.04 4.98
CA VAL A 61 13.88 3.23 5.62
C VAL A 61 13.44 2.74 7.00
N THR A 62 12.70 3.56 7.74
CA THR A 62 12.35 3.28 9.13
C THR A 62 11.09 2.44 9.32
N LEU A 63 10.19 2.40 8.33
CA LEU A 63 8.98 1.57 8.36
C LEU A 63 9.12 0.40 7.38
N GLU A 64 9.12 -0.84 7.88
CA GLU A 64 9.22 -2.06 7.06
C GLU A 64 8.13 -2.19 5.98
N ASN A 65 6.98 -1.54 6.18
CA ASN A 65 5.83 -1.57 5.28
C ASN A 65 5.28 -0.16 4.99
N ALA A 66 6.14 0.86 4.84
CA ALA A 66 5.71 2.21 4.44
C ALA A 66 4.82 2.18 3.18
N CYS A 67 5.24 1.42 2.15
CA CYS A 67 4.54 1.32 0.88
C CYS A 67 4.39 -0.14 0.44
N PRO A 68 3.31 -0.85 0.86
CA PRO A 68 3.11 -2.25 0.50
C PRO A 68 2.98 -2.41 -1.02
N ASN A 69 3.92 -3.13 -1.62
CA ASN A 69 3.98 -3.42 -3.07
C ASN A 69 4.20 -2.20 -3.98
N MET A 70 4.69 -1.07 -3.45
CA MET A 70 4.90 0.17 -4.20
C MET A 70 6.26 0.80 -3.88
N PRO A 71 6.90 1.52 -4.82
CA PRO A 71 8.09 2.30 -4.51
C PRO A 71 7.75 3.41 -3.50
N CYS A 72 8.59 3.58 -2.48
CA CYS A 72 8.45 4.66 -1.51
C CYS A 72 9.33 5.85 -1.91
N ILE A 73 8.80 7.06 -1.81
CA ILE A 73 9.49 8.33 -2.02
C ILE A 73 9.46 9.10 -0.70
N ASN A 74 10.65 9.39 -0.17
CA ASN A 74 10.78 10.21 1.03
C ASN A 74 10.62 11.69 0.67
N LEU A 75 9.79 12.41 1.43
CA LEU A 75 9.57 13.85 1.33
C LEU A 75 9.98 14.50 2.66
N ASN A 76 10.18 15.82 2.68
CA ASN A 76 10.52 16.49 3.94
C ASN A 76 9.28 16.60 4.84
N GLY A 77 9.28 15.86 5.95
CA GLY A 77 8.20 15.75 6.94
C GLY A 77 7.12 14.73 6.57
N SER A 78 7.35 13.86 5.57
CA SER A 78 6.33 12.94 5.04
C SER A 78 6.95 11.92 4.06
N TYR A 79 6.17 10.94 3.62
CA TYR A 79 6.51 10.08 2.50
C TYR A 79 5.32 9.89 1.57
N GLU A 80 5.59 9.53 0.32
CA GLU A 80 4.58 9.17 -0.67
C GLU A 80 4.90 7.82 -1.31
N CYS A 81 3.87 7.02 -1.58
CA CYS A 81 4.00 5.77 -2.30
C CYS A 81 3.73 6.00 -3.79
N ASP A 82 4.75 5.83 -4.63
CA ASP A 82 4.72 6.19 -6.03
C ASP A 82 3.84 5.25 -6.88
N CYS A 83 2.61 5.67 -7.15
CA CYS A 83 1.68 4.99 -8.06
C CYS A 83 1.95 5.31 -9.54
N ARG A 84 3.13 4.97 -10.10
CA ARG A 84 3.53 5.27 -11.51
C ARG A 84 2.55 4.81 -12.61
N MET A 85 1.51 4.03 -12.29
CA MET A 85 0.54 3.52 -13.27
C MET A 85 -0.94 3.67 -12.85
N PHE A 86 -1.26 4.24 -11.68
CA PHE A 86 -2.55 3.99 -11.01
C PHE A 86 -3.08 5.20 -10.22
N GLN A 87 -4.41 5.29 -10.08
CA GLN A 87 -5.09 6.41 -9.39
C GLN A 87 -5.28 6.08 -7.90
N TYR A 88 -4.97 7.03 -7.02
CA TYR A 88 -5.27 6.94 -5.59
C TYR A 88 -6.79 6.97 -5.37
N VAL A 89 -7.32 6.00 -4.61
CA VAL A 89 -8.74 5.99 -4.26
C VAL A 89 -9.00 6.64 -2.90
N THR A 90 -8.02 6.66 -1.98
CA THR A 90 -8.03 7.35 -0.68
C THR A 90 -6.62 7.29 -0.06
N PRO A 91 -6.30 8.03 1.03
CA PRO A 91 -4.94 8.11 1.58
C PRO A 91 -4.40 6.82 2.23
N ILE A 92 -5.20 5.74 2.31
CA ILE A 92 -4.93 4.59 3.20
C ILE A 92 -4.85 3.25 2.45
N TYR A 93 -5.14 3.21 1.14
CA TYR A 93 -5.23 1.94 0.39
C TYR A 93 -4.28 1.86 -0.82
N PRO A 94 -3.84 0.65 -1.19
CA PRO A 94 -2.90 0.40 -2.29
C PRO A 94 -3.45 0.89 -3.62
N CYS A 95 -2.53 1.27 -4.52
CA CYS A 95 -2.82 1.81 -5.84
C CYS A 95 -3.83 0.95 -6.61
N LYS A 96 -4.83 1.58 -7.22
CA LYS A 96 -5.86 0.89 -8.00
C LYS A 96 -5.66 1.10 -9.50
N ARG A 97 -5.74 0.00 -10.27
CA ARG A 97 -5.85 0.05 -11.73
C ARG A 97 -7.01 0.94 -12.19
N ASP A 98 -6.78 1.74 -13.25
CA ASP A 98 -7.75 2.71 -13.80
C ASP A 98 -9.16 2.07 -13.93
N GLN A 99 -10.21 2.84 -13.61
CA GLN A 99 -11.60 2.36 -13.58
C GLN A 99 -12.07 1.78 -14.92
N LYS A 100 -11.38 2.07 -16.03
CA LYS A 100 -11.68 1.53 -17.36
C LYS A 100 -11.34 0.04 -17.50
N ASP A 101 -10.36 -0.45 -16.74
CA ASP A 101 -9.91 -1.83 -16.83
C ASP A 101 -10.66 -2.70 -15.81
N LYS A 102 -11.61 -3.50 -16.31
CA LYS A 102 -12.36 -4.45 -15.48
C LYS A 102 -11.46 -5.61 -15.04
N PRO A 103 -11.39 -5.95 -13.74
CA PRO A 103 -10.64 -7.11 -13.30
C PRO A 103 -11.40 -8.38 -13.68
N LEU A 104 -10.80 -9.19 -14.54
CA LEU A 104 -11.37 -10.44 -15.02
C LEU A 104 -10.53 -11.61 -14.53
N LEU A 105 -11.21 -12.63 -14.01
CA LEU A 105 -10.62 -13.90 -13.65
C LEU A 105 -10.90 -14.92 -14.75
N LEU A 106 -9.85 -15.34 -15.45
CA LEU A 106 -9.89 -16.47 -16.38
C LEU A 106 -9.48 -17.74 -15.62
N TYR A 107 -10.30 -18.77 -15.68
CA TYR A 107 -9.99 -20.06 -15.07
C TYR A 107 -10.59 -21.22 -15.86
N ILE A 108 -10.00 -22.39 -15.65
CA ILE A 108 -10.44 -23.66 -16.21
C ILE A 108 -11.02 -24.53 -15.09
N THR A 109 -12.13 -25.19 -15.38
CA THR A 109 -12.71 -26.23 -14.54
C THR A 109 -12.50 -27.58 -15.21
N HIS A 110 -13.01 -28.66 -14.60
CA HIS A 110 -12.95 -29.97 -15.23
C HIS A 110 -13.69 -30.01 -16.59
N ASP A 111 -14.77 -29.22 -16.73
CA ASP A 111 -15.74 -29.35 -17.83
C ASP A 111 -15.81 -28.12 -18.75
N ASP A 112 -15.37 -26.95 -18.29
CA ASP A 112 -15.47 -25.69 -19.03
C ASP A 112 -14.34 -24.68 -18.70
N ILE A 113 -14.22 -23.65 -19.56
CA ILE A 113 -13.36 -22.48 -19.36
C ILE A 113 -14.26 -21.27 -19.12
N ARG A 114 -13.96 -20.48 -18.09
CA ARG A 114 -14.80 -19.37 -17.65
C ARG A 114 -14.01 -18.08 -17.49
N LEU A 115 -14.71 -16.98 -17.75
CA LEU A 115 -14.22 -15.63 -17.52
C LEU A 115 -15.22 -14.90 -16.62
N THR A 116 -14.77 -14.51 -15.42
CA THR A 116 -15.62 -13.89 -14.41
C THR A 116 -15.17 -12.45 -14.14
N ASN A 117 -16.11 -11.52 -14.15
CA ASN A 117 -15.90 -10.19 -13.61
C ASN A 117 -15.84 -10.27 -12.07
N ILE A 118 -14.66 -9.98 -11.53
CA ILE A 118 -14.39 -10.01 -10.09
C ILE A 118 -14.33 -8.60 -9.49
N SER A 119 -14.94 -7.62 -10.17
CA SER A 119 -15.06 -6.25 -9.67
C SER A 119 -15.64 -6.25 -8.26
N ILE A 120 -14.99 -5.49 -7.38
CA ILE A 120 -15.39 -5.32 -5.98
C ILE A 120 -16.39 -4.16 -5.81
N TYR A 121 -16.67 -3.41 -6.89
CA TYR A 121 -17.56 -2.26 -6.85
C TYR A 121 -19.01 -2.71 -6.89
N ALA A 122 -19.80 -2.27 -5.91
CA ALA A 122 -21.24 -2.54 -5.88
C ALA A 122 -21.99 -2.00 -7.12
N SER A 123 -21.40 -1.03 -7.84
CA SER A 123 -21.92 -0.51 -9.11
C SER A 123 -21.72 -1.45 -10.29
N GLU A 124 -20.87 -2.47 -10.16
CA GLU A 124 -20.64 -3.47 -11.20
C GLU A 124 -21.10 -4.85 -10.74
N SER A 125 -22.04 -5.43 -11.47
CA SER A 125 -22.50 -6.79 -11.19
C SER A 125 -21.39 -7.80 -11.49
N LYS A 126 -21.13 -8.69 -10.53
CA LYS A 126 -20.38 -9.93 -10.78
C LYS A 126 -21.09 -10.71 -11.88
N SER A 127 -20.37 -10.97 -12.96
CA SER A 127 -20.88 -11.71 -14.11
C SER A 127 -19.88 -12.79 -14.51
N SER A 128 -20.37 -13.94 -14.93
CA SER A 128 -19.52 -15.05 -15.38
C SER A 128 -19.98 -15.52 -16.74
N SER A 129 -19.05 -15.59 -17.69
CA SER A 129 -19.29 -16.11 -19.04
C SER A 129 -18.54 -17.43 -19.22
N ILE A 130 -19.19 -18.41 -19.85
CA ILE A 130 -18.55 -19.64 -20.31
C ILE A 130 -17.93 -19.32 -21.67
N LEU A 131 -16.61 -19.46 -21.77
CA LEU A 131 -15.86 -19.20 -23.00
C LEU A 131 -15.78 -20.46 -23.87
N TYR A 132 -15.56 -21.61 -23.25
CA TYR A 132 -15.49 -22.90 -23.90
C TYR A 132 -16.21 -23.93 -23.02
N SER A 133 -16.98 -24.82 -23.63
CA SER A 133 -17.65 -25.93 -22.97
C SER A 133 -17.25 -27.26 -23.60
N ASN A 134 -17.58 -28.36 -22.92
CA ASN A 134 -17.29 -29.73 -23.35
C ASN A 134 -15.80 -30.11 -23.29
N LEU A 135 -15.09 -29.63 -22.27
CA LEU A 135 -13.82 -30.26 -21.92
C LEU A 135 -14.08 -31.70 -21.45
N THR A 136 -13.17 -32.59 -21.77
CA THR A 136 -13.24 -33.97 -21.29
C THR A 136 -12.50 -34.15 -19.97
N SER A 137 -11.44 -33.37 -19.74
CA SER A 137 -10.84 -33.14 -18.42
C SER A 137 -9.87 -31.96 -18.47
N GLY A 138 -10.34 -30.77 -18.09
CA GLY A 138 -9.52 -29.55 -18.04
C GLY A 138 -8.36 -29.63 -17.04
N GLY A 139 -7.17 -29.25 -17.48
CA GLY A 139 -5.95 -29.28 -16.65
C GLY A 139 -5.44 -27.89 -16.29
N VAL A 140 -4.64 -27.31 -17.19
CA VAL A 140 -4.04 -25.97 -17.03
C VAL A 140 -4.51 -25.02 -18.12
N ILE A 141 -4.47 -23.72 -17.84
CA ILE A 141 -4.80 -22.64 -18.76
C ILE A 141 -3.80 -21.49 -18.60
N ASP A 142 -3.49 -20.82 -19.71
CA ASP A 142 -2.71 -19.59 -19.74
C ASP A 142 -3.25 -18.61 -20.80
N TYR A 143 -2.95 -17.32 -20.65
CA TYR A 143 -3.42 -16.24 -21.52
C TYR A 143 -2.28 -15.37 -22.03
N ASN A 144 -2.21 -15.24 -23.36
CA ASN A 144 -1.27 -14.34 -24.01
C ASN A 144 -1.89 -12.94 -24.17
N MET A 145 -1.45 -11.98 -23.34
CA MET A 145 -1.95 -10.59 -23.38
C MET A 145 -1.61 -9.83 -24.66
N LYS A 146 -0.51 -10.17 -25.35
CA LYS A 146 -0.03 -9.42 -26.54
C LYS A 146 -0.82 -9.79 -27.79
N ASN A 147 -1.10 -11.07 -27.94
CA ASN A 147 -1.73 -11.65 -29.13
C ASN A 147 -3.18 -12.07 -28.87
N ASN A 148 -3.67 -11.91 -27.65
CA ASN A 148 -5.05 -12.12 -27.25
C ASN A 148 -5.60 -13.53 -27.55
N TYR A 149 -4.82 -14.56 -27.20
CA TYR A 149 -5.26 -15.96 -27.28
C TYR A 149 -5.07 -16.66 -25.94
N ILE A 150 -5.88 -17.69 -25.70
CA ILE A 150 -5.73 -18.60 -24.57
C ILE A 150 -5.14 -19.93 -25.04
N VAL A 151 -4.43 -20.60 -24.14
CA VAL A 151 -3.92 -21.95 -24.32
C VAL A 151 -4.39 -22.79 -23.16
N TRP A 152 -4.91 -23.98 -23.43
CA TRP A 152 -5.32 -24.90 -22.37
C TRP A 152 -5.01 -26.35 -22.71
N SER A 153 -4.87 -27.17 -21.66
CA SER A 153 -4.69 -28.61 -21.80
C SER A 153 -5.98 -29.36 -21.51
N ASP A 154 -6.32 -30.34 -22.36
CA ASP A 154 -7.25 -31.40 -22.00
C ASP A 154 -6.45 -32.67 -21.69
N THR A 155 -6.49 -33.10 -20.43
CA THR A 155 -5.65 -34.19 -19.92
C THR A 155 -6.14 -35.57 -20.37
N LYS A 156 -7.43 -35.72 -20.63
CA LYS A 156 -8.02 -36.98 -21.10
C LYS A 156 -7.81 -37.17 -22.60
N GLN A 157 -7.91 -36.10 -23.37
CA GLN A 157 -7.56 -36.11 -24.81
C GLN A 157 -6.05 -36.06 -25.07
N LYS A 158 -5.25 -35.66 -24.07
CA LYS A 158 -3.80 -35.43 -24.20
C LYS A 158 -3.48 -34.39 -25.26
N THR A 159 -4.29 -33.33 -25.33
CA THR A 159 -4.15 -32.24 -26.30
C THR A 159 -3.82 -30.92 -25.61
N ILE A 160 -3.10 -30.07 -26.33
CA ILE A 160 -2.95 -28.65 -26.03
C ILE A 160 -3.73 -27.91 -27.10
N ASN A 161 -4.68 -27.09 -26.66
CA ASN A 161 -5.59 -26.37 -27.51
C ASN A 161 -5.29 -24.86 -27.40
N VAL A 162 -5.53 -24.14 -28.50
CA VAL A 162 -5.30 -22.70 -28.58
C VAL A 162 -6.52 -22.07 -29.22
N ALA A 163 -6.95 -20.92 -28.70
CA ALA A 163 -8.02 -20.18 -29.35
C ALA A 163 -7.92 -18.68 -29.08
N VAL A 164 -8.35 -17.88 -30.06
CA VAL A 164 -8.31 -16.42 -29.98
C VAL A 164 -9.48 -15.94 -29.15
N MET A 165 -9.23 -14.97 -28.27
CA MET A 165 -10.27 -14.28 -27.51
C MET A 165 -10.71 -13.06 -28.30
N ASP A 166 -11.96 -13.04 -28.77
CA ASP A 166 -12.49 -11.85 -29.43
C ASP A 166 -12.68 -10.69 -28.44
N LYS A 167 -12.79 -9.46 -28.96
CA LYS A 167 -13.02 -8.25 -28.14
C LYS A 167 -14.32 -8.32 -27.32
N GLU A 168 -15.27 -9.17 -27.71
CA GLU A 168 -16.50 -9.47 -26.97
C GLU A 168 -16.36 -10.58 -25.92
N LYS A 169 -15.13 -11.10 -25.72
CA LYS A 169 -14.82 -12.21 -24.81
C LYS A 169 -15.52 -13.50 -25.21
N SER A 170 -15.46 -13.81 -26.49
CA SER A 170 -15.89 -15.08 -27.09
C SER A 170 -14.66 -15.80 -27.62
N ILE A 171 -14.66 -17.14 -27.61
CA ILE A 171 -13.59 -17.91 -28.22
C ILE A 171 -13.95 -18.21 -29.68
N THR A 172 -13.05 -17.85 -30.59
CA THR A 172 -13.04 -18.32 -31.97
C THR A 172 -11.88 -19.30 -32.17
N SER A 173 -12.19 -20.48 -32.69
CA SER A 173 -11.19 -21.50 -33.03
C SER A 173 -10.24 -20.95 -34.09
N ALA A 174 -8.93 -21.03 -33.85
CA ALA A 174 -7.95 -20.82 -34.91
C ALA A 174 -7.83 -22.12 -35.72
N GLU A 175 -8.11 -22.04 -37.02
CA GLU A 175 -7.79 -23.10 -37.99
C GLU A 175 -6.28 -23.33 -38.11
#